data_AF-A0A7J5E8P7-F1
#
_entry.id   AF-A0A7J5E8P7-F1
#
_cell.length_a   1.000
_cell.length_b   1.000
_cell.length_c   1.000
_cell.angle_alpha   90.00
_cell.angle_beta   90.00
_cell.angle_gamma   90.00
#
_symmetry.space_group_name_H-M   'P 1'
#
loop_
_entity.id
_entity.type
_entity.pdbx_description
1 polymer ?
#
loop_
_entity_poly.entity_id
_entity_poly.type
_entity_poly.pdbx_seq_one_letter_code
_entity_poly.pdbx_strand_id
1 'polypeptide(L)'
;MEVIEKQNPANVEALLETVYNGKKVSEELTDIIGKIGEKIEVSRFAIDNSENGLVVDYVHHGSKLAVMIKSENVPDAKNEEFGNMLKDIAMQ
;
A
#
# COMPACT_ATOMS: atom_id res chain seq x y z
N MET A 1 -2.30 6.58 -3.51
CA MET A 1 -2.85 6.16 -2.20
C MET A 1 -4.30 6.59 -2.04
N GLU A 2 -4.65 7.84 -2.32
CA GLU A 2 -5.99 8.38 -2.07
C GLU A 2 -7.16 7.56 -2.67
N VAL A 3 -6.99 7.01 -3.88
CA VAL A 3 -7.96 6.11 -4.51
C VAL A 3 -8.17 4.83 -3.69
N ILE A 4 -7.07 4.17 -3.30
CA ILE A 4 -7.09 2.91 -2.56
C ILE A 4 -7.70 3.12 -1.18
N GLU A 5 -7.27 4.19 -0.49
CA GLU A 5 -7.74 4.53 0.85
C GLU A 5 -9.23 4.91 0.88
N LYS A 6 -9.69 5.73 -0.08
CA LYS A 6 -11.06 6.25 -0.08
C LYS A 6 -12.07 5.32 -0.72
N GLN A 7 -11.66 4.57 -1.75
CA GLN A 7 -12.58 3.74 -2.55
C GLN A 7 -12.47 2.25 -2.22
N ASN A 8 -11.46 1.84 -1.43
CA ASN A 8 -11.26 0.48 -0.94
C ASN A 8 -11.52 -0.61 -2.00
N PRO A 9 -10.86 -0.56 -3.18
CA PRO A 9 -11.08 -1.53 -4.24
C PRO A 9 -10.66 -2.93 -3.79
N ALA A 10 -11.45 -3.95 -4.13
CA ALA A 10 -11.22 -5.32 -3.68
C ALA A 10 -10.02 -6.00 -4.36
N ASN A 11 -9.66 -5.58 -5.57
CA ASN A 11 -8.61 -6.19 -6.39
C ASN A 11 -8.13 -5.22 -7.49
N VAL A 12 -7.13 -5.63 -8.27
CA VAL A 12 -6.52 -4.82 -9.33
C VAL A 12 -7.54 -4.39 -10.39
N GLU A 13 -8.45 -5.27 -10.79
CA GLU A 13 -9.49 -4.95 -11.77
C GLU A 13 -10.39 -3.83 -11.27
N ALA A 14 -10.87 -3.93 -10.03
CA ALA A 14 -11.66 -2.89 -9.39
C ALA A 14 -10.88 -1.57 -9.27
N LEU A 15 -9.59 -1.63 -8.91
CA LEU A 15 -8.73 -0.45 -8.83
C LEU A 15 -8.59 0.24 -10.19
N LEU A 16 -8.37 -0.51 -11.28
CA LEU A 16 -8.20 0.05 -12.61
C LEU A 16 -9.46 0.77 -13.13
N GLU A 17 -10.64 0.37 -12.64
CA GLU A 17 -11.93 1.00 -12.98
C GLU A 17 -12.28 2.22 -12.12
N THR A 18 -11.58 2.45 -11.01
CA THR A 18 -11.81 3.62 -10.16
C THR A 18 -11.49 4.92 -10.90
N VAL A 19 -12.23 5.99 -10.55
CA VAL A 19 -12.04 7.32 -11.11
C VAL A 19 -11.27 8.19 -10.11
N TYR A 20 -10.23 8.85 -10.60
CA TYR A 20 -9.41 9.80 -9.87
C TYR A 20 -9.20 11.05 -10.72
N ASN A 21 -9.48 12.23 -10.17
CA ASN A 21 -9.41 13.50 -10.90
C ASN A 21 -10.16 13.51 -12.25
N GLY A 22 -11.31 12.84 -12.30
CA GLY A 22 -12.17 12.76 -13.50
C GLY A 22 -11.73 11.77 -14.56
N LYS A 23 -10.71 10.95 -14.30
CA LYS A 23 -10.16 9.97 -15.24
C LYS A 23 -10.04 8.58 -14.58
N LYS A 24 -10.21 7.50 -15.34
CA LYS A 24 -9.98 6.16 -14.77
C LYS A 24 -8.50 5.91 -14.50
N VAL A 25 -8.20 5.13 -13.46
CA VAL A 25 -6.82 4.72 -13.17
C VAL A 25 -6.21 3.95 -14.36
N SER A 26 -6.97 3.11 -15.06
CA SER A 26 -6.53 2.41 -16.27
C SER A 26 -6.13 3.35 -17.41
N GLU A 27 -6.85 4.44 -17.59
CA GLU A 27 -6.54 5.44 -18.62
C GLU A 27 -5.28 6.23 -18.23
N GLU A 28 -5.10 6.57 -16.95
CA GLU A 28 -3.87 7.22 -16.48
C GLU A 28 -2.65 6.30 -16.63
N LEU A 29 -2.79 5.01 -16.33
CA LEU A 29 -1.76 4.02 -16.56
C LEU A 29 -1.37 3.95 -18.05
N THR A 30 -2.36 3.99 -18.94
CA THR A 30 -2.15 3.98 -20.40
C THR A 30 -1.39 5.23 -20.87
N ASP A 31 -1.73 6.40 -20.34
CA ASP A 31 -1.00 7.64 -20.64
C ASP A 31 0.47 7.57 -20.20
N ILE A 32 0.73 7.00 -19.02
CA ILE A 32 2.10 6.84 -18.50
C ILE A 32 2.89 5.87 -19.39
N ILE A 33 2.30 4.74 -19.78
CA ILE A 33 2.91 3.80 -20.73
C ILE A 33 3.27 4.51 -22.03
N GLY A 34 2.35 5.31 -22.58
CA GLY A 34 2.57 6.08 -23.81
C GLY A 34 3.70 7.10 -23.69
N LYS A 35 3.89 7.73 -22.52
CA LYS A 35 4.96 8.71 -22.26
C LYS A 35 6.33 8.04 -22.05
N ILE A 36 6.38 6.93 -21.33
CA ILE A 36 7.63 6.23 -21.01
C ILE A 36 8.10 5.36 -22.18
N GLY A 37 7.16 4.83 -22.98
CA GLY A 37 7.45 3.92 -24.09
C GLY A 37 7.71 2.48 -23.65
N GLU A 38 7.48 2.16 -22.37
CA GLU A 38 7.62 0.82 -21.81
C GLU A 38 6.30 0.36 -21.19
N LYS A 39 5.99 -0.94 -21.35
CA LYS A 39 4.82 -1.53 -20.69
C LYS A 39 5.09 -1.66 -19.19
N ILE A 40 4.23 -1.03 -18.39
CA ILE A 40 4.19 -1.18 -16.93
C ILE A 40 2.79 -1.62 -16.50
N GLU A 41 2.67 -2.19 -15.30
CA GLU A 41 1.39 -2.65 -14.76
C GLU A 41 1.35 -2.56 -13.24
N VAL A 42 0.13 -2.48 -12.70
CA VAL A 42 -0.12 -2.71 -11.27
C VAL A 42 -0.34 -4.21 -11.07
N SER A 43 0.69 -4.94 -10.66
CA SER A 43 0.62 -6.41 -10.60
C SER A 43 -0.20 -6.92 -9.40
N ARG A 44 -0.17 -6.21 -8.27
CA ARG A 44 -0.90 -6.56 -7.04
C ARG A 44 -0.94 -5.39 -6.06
N PHE A 45 -1.90 -5.45 -5.14
CA PHE A 45 -1.91 -4.66 -3.91
C PHE A 45 -2.65 -5.43 -2.83
N ALA A 46 -2.49 -5.00 -1.58
CA ALA A 46 -3.28 -5.43 -0.44
C ALA A 46 -3.65 -4.20 0.39
N ILE A 47 -4.76 -4.28 1.11
CA ILE A 47 -5.20 -3.26 2.05
C ILE A 47 -5.40 -3.99 3.37
N ASP A 48 -4.62 -3.61 4.38
CA ASP A 48 -4.72 -4.14 5.73
C ASP A 48 -4.98 -3.02 6.72
N ASN A 49 -5.81 -3.31 7.71
CA ASN A 49 -6.17 -2.39 8.77
C ASN A 49 -6.11 -3.12 10.12
N SER A 50 -5.80 -2.38 11.17
CA SER A 50 -5.85 -2.85 12.56
C SER A 50 -6.66 -1.87 13.39
N GLU A 51 -7.68 -2.37 14.09
CA GLU A 51 -8.54 -1.53 14.94
C GLU A 51 -7.91 -1.25 16.31
N ASN A 52 -7.15 -2.21 16.85
CA ASN A 52 -6.60 -2.17 18.20
C ASN A 52 -5.13 -2.62 18.25
N GLY A 53 -4.42 -2.45 17.15
CA GLY A 53 -3.00 -2.78 17.04
C GLY A 53 -2.29 -1.79 16.12
N LEU A 54 -1.16 -2.23 15.56
CA LEU A 54 -0.31 -1.38 14.72
C LEU A 54 -0.17 -1.99 13.33
N VAL A 55 -0.10 -1.13 12.32
CA VAL A 55 0.40 -1.49 10.99
C VAL A 55 1.71 -0.73 10.83
N VAL A 56 2.80 -1.46 10.63
CA VAL A 56 4.12 -0.88 10.34
C VAL A 56 4.64 -1.40 9.01
N ASP A 57 5.38 -0.57 8.30
CA ASP A 57 6.02 -0.92 7.05
C ASP A 57 7.53 -0.65 7.10
N TYR A 58 8.24 -1.39 6.25
CA TYR A 58 9.63 -1.14 5.93
C TYR A 58 9.83 -1.30 4.42
N VAL A 59 10.33 -0.26 3.77
CA VAL A 59 10.72 -0.29 2.35
C VAL A 59 12.24 -0.31 2.28
N HIS A 60 12.79 -1.39 1.74
CA HIS A 60 14.23 -1.51 1.57
C HIS A 60 14.73 -0.56 0.46
N HIS A 61 16.02 -0.24 0.51
CA HIS A 61 16.64 0.69 -0.43
C HIS A 61 16.40 0.29 -1.89
N GLY A 62 16.10 1.28 -2.73
CA GLY A 62 15.80 1.09 -4.15
C GLY A 62 14.40 0.53 -4.44
N SER A 63 13.52 0.45 -3.42
CA SER A 63 12.09 0.12 -3.56
C SER A 63 11.80 -1.22 -4.24
N LYS A 64 12.74 -2.17 -4.19
CA LYS A 64 12.59 -3.51 -4.78
C LYS A 64 11.89 -4.48 -3.84
N LEU A 65 11.95 -4.23 -2.53
CA LEU A 65 11.41 -5.06 -1.47
C LEU A 65 10.78 -4.16 -0.42
N ALA A 66 9.60 -4.57 0.05
CA ALA A 66 8.91 -3.94 1.16
C ALA A 66 8.24 -5.02 2.00
N VAL A 67 8.17 -4.79 3.30
CA VAL A 67 7.51 -5.64 4.29
C VAL A 67 6.47 -4.79 5.01
N MET A 68 5.28 -5.36 5.22
CA MET A 68 4.22 -4.80 6.06
C MET A 68 3.93 -5.80 7.16
N ILE A 69 3.89 -5.32 8.40
CA ILE A 69 3.51 -6.12 9.56
C ILE A 69 2.29 -5.49 10.21
N LYS A 70 1.23 -6.30 10.31
CA LYS A 70 0.05 -6.00 11.11
C LYS A 70 0.15 -6.72 12.45
N SER A 71 -0.09 -5.99 13.53
CA SER A 71 -0.34 -6.53 14.86
C SER A 71 -1.76 -6.19 15.30
N GLU A 72 -2.26 -6.98 16.26
CA GLU A 72 -3.56 -6.77 16.92
C GLU A 72 -3.34 -6.78 18.43
N ASN A 73 -4.25 -6.17 19.17
CA ASN A 73 -4.24 -6.12 20.64
C ASN A 73 -2.98 -5.47 21.25
N VAL A 74 -2.50 -4.36 20.68
CA VAL A 74 -1.41 -3.56 21.26
C VAL A 74 -2.02 -2.53 22.21
N PRO A 75 -1.65 -2.53 23.50
CA PRO A 75 -2.12 -1.49 24.42
C PRO A 75 -1.55 -0.11 24.05
N ASP A 76 -2.36 0.95 24.12
CA ASP A 76 -1.95 2.30 23.73
C ASP A 76 -0.66 2.78 24.41
N ALA A 77 -0.50 2.44 25.70
CA ALA A 77 0.69 2.79 26.49
C ALA A 77 1.99 2.12 25.99
N LYS A 78 1.89 1.14 25.08
CA LYS A 78 2.99 0.34 24.53
C LYS A 78 3.18 0.55 23.03
N ASN A 79 2.39 1.42 22.39
CA ASN A 79 2.42 1.62 20.94
C ASN A 79 3.81 1.97 20.40
N GLU A 80 4.56 2.84 21.08
CA GLU A 80 5.89 3.26 20.62
C GLU A 80 6.92 2.11 20.73
N GLU A 81 6.93 1.41 21.86
CA GLU A 81 7.83 0.27 22.11
C GLU A 81 7.58 -0.87 21.11
N PHE A 82 6.32 -1.26 20.94
CA PHE A 82 5.93 -2.29 19.96
C PHE A 82 6.16 -1.82 18.53
N GLY A 83 5.88 -0.55 18.20
CA GLY A 83 6.11 -0.01 16.88
C GLY A 83 7.57 -0.10 16.45
N ASN A 84 8.50 0.24 17.34
CA ASN A 84 9.94 0.12 17.08
C ASN A 84 10.36 -1.36 16.91
N MET A 85 9.90 -2.24 17.80
CA MET A 85 10.19 -3.67 17.70
C MET A 85 9.67 -4.27 16.38
N LEU A 86 8.45 -3.92 15.96
CA LEU A 86 7.86 -4.41 14.71
C LEU A 86 8.61 -3.87 13.49
N LYS A 87 9.12 -2.62 13.54
CA LYS A 87 10.01 -2.11 12.49
C LYS A 87 11.32 -2.89 12.41
N ASP A 88 11.92 -3.22 13.56
CA ASP A 88 13.14 -4.04 13.58
C ASP A 88 12.89 -5.43 12.98
N ILE A 89 11.74 -6.04 13.27
CA ILE A 89 11.31 -7.31 12.68
C ILE A 89 11.09 -7.17 11.17
N ALA A 90 10.47 -6.08 10.71
CA ALA A 90 10.25 -5.84 9.29
C ALA A 90 11.55 -5.65 8.49
N MET A 91 12.66 -5.32 9.17
CA MET A 91 14.00 -5.16 8.58
C MET A 91 14.83 -6.46 8.52
N GLN A 92 14.46 -7.51 9.26
CA GLN A 92 15.19 -8.79 9.27
C GLN A 92 14.91 -9.62 8.00
#